data_AF-A0A959ZDJ0-F1
#
_entry.id   AF-A0A959ZDJ0-F1
#
_cell.length_a   1.000
_cell.length_b   1.000
_cell.length_c   1.000
_cell.angle_alpha   90.00
_cell.angle_beta   90.00
_cell.angle_gamma   90.00
#
_symmetry.space_group_name_H-M   'P 1'
#
loop_
_entity.id
_entity.type
_entity.pdbx_description
1 polymer ?
#
loop_
_entity_poly.entity_id
_entity_poly.type
_entity_poly.pdbx_seq_one_letter_code
_entity_poly.pdbx_strand_id
1 'polypeptide(L)' 'MTTKITFTLDGREVEAQPGETIWQAAQRQGTTIPHLCWHPAPGYRADGNCRACVVEIEGERV' A
#
# COMPACT_ATOMS: atom_id res chain seq x y z
N MET A 1 -19.33 7.48 9.33
CA MET A 1 -19.34 6.61 8.14
C MET A 1 -18.03 6.86 7.42
N THR A 2 -17.14 5.86 7.32
CA THR A 2 -15.89 6.02 6.54
C THR A 2 -16.21 5.78 5.07
N THR A 3 -15.97 6.80 4.24
CA THR A 3 -16.09 6.67 2.78
C THR A 3 -14.92 5.85 2.28
N LYS A 4 -15.21 4.69 1.68
CA LYS A 4 -14.18 3.85 1.05
C LYS A 4 -13.62 4.53 -0.20
N ILE A 5 -12.36 4.25 -0.51
CA ILE A 5 -11.66 4.77 -1.69
C ILE A 5 -11.50 3.61 -2.67
N THR A 6 -12.05 3.74 -3.87
CA THR A 6 -11.95 2.72 -4.94
C THR A 6 -10.83 3.09 -5.91
N PHE A 7 -9.97 2.13 -6.23
CA PHE A 7 -8.89 2.28 -7.21
C PHE A 7 -8.53 0.93 -7.85
N THR A 8 -7.63 0.93 -8.83
CA THR A 8 -7.11 -0.27 -9.48
C THR A 8 -5.73 -0.63 -8.94
N LEU A 9 -5.55 -1.90 -8.56
CA LEU A 9 -4.26 -2.48 -8.17
C LEU A 9 -3.97 -3.68 -9.08
N ASP A 10 -2.90 -3.60 -9.88
CA ASP A 10 -2.52 -4.63 -10.87
C ASP A 10 -3.70 -5.05 -11.78
N GLY A 11 -4.50 -4.07 -12.21
CA GLY A 11 -5.68 -4.27 -13.07
C GLY A 11 -6.93 -4.80 -12.35
N ARG A 12 -6.91 -4.94 -11.03
CA ARG A 12 -8.07 -5.38 -10.23
C ARG A 12 -8.66 -4.20 -9.46
N GLU A 13 -9.99 -4.09 -9.46
CA GLU A 13 -10.68 -3.12 -8.62
C GLU A 13 -10.57 -3.50 -7.14
N VAL A 14 -10.18 -2.53 -6.32
CA VAL A 14 -9.99 -2.70 -4.88
C VAL A 14 -10.58 -1.52 -4.12
N GLU A 15 -11.08 -1.79 -2.92
CA GLU A 15 -11.52 -0.75 -1.98
C GLU A 15 -10.52 -0.64 -0.82
N ALA A 16 -10.12 0.59 -0.47
CA ALA A 16 -9.32 0.90 0.69
C ALA A 16 -10.06 1.77 1.71
N GLN A 17 -9.66 1.66 2.98
CA GLN A 17 -10.11 2.58 4.02
C GLN A 17 -9.26 3.86 4.02
N PRO A 18 -9.81 5.02 4.42
CA PRO A 18 -9.02 6.21 4.65
C PRO A 18 -7.86 5.94 5.62
N GLY A 19 -6.64 6.27 5.22
CA GLY A 19 -5.41 6.03 6.00
C GLY A 19 -4.79 4.65 5.82
N GLU A 20 -5.44 3.74 5.07
CA GLU A 20 -4.81 2.48 4.64
C GLU A 20 -3.74 2.79 3.58
N THR A 21 -2.54 2.23 3.77
CA THR A 21 -1.45 2.36 2.79
C THR A 21 -1.65 1.43 1.61
N ILE A 22 -1.05 1.74 0.46
CA ILE A 22 -1.05 0.85 -0.72
C ILE A 22 -0.51 -0.54 -0.36
N TRP A 23 0.53 -0.58 0.48
CA TRP A 23 1.12 -1.83 0.96
C TRP A 23 0.11 -2.70 1.72
N GLN A 24 -0.66 -2.10 2.63
CA GLN A 24 -1.71 -2.82 3.39
C GLN A 24 -2.85 -3.30 2.50
N ALA A 25 -3.30 -2.45 1.57
CA ALA A 25 -4.33 -2.81 0.60
C ALA A 25 -3.86 -3.99 -0.28
N ALA A 26 -2.62 -3.95 -0.77
CA ALA A 26 -2.03 -5.03 -1.57
C ALA A 26 -1.94 -6.35 -0.78
N GLN A 27 -1.47 -6.29 0.48
CA GLN A 27 -1.38 -7.48 1.33
C GLN A 27 -2.74 -8.16 1.53
N ARG A 28 -3.80 -7.38 1.79
CA ARG A 28 -5.17 -7.89 1.94
C ARG A 28 -5.72 -8.55 0.67
N GLN A 29 -5.25 -8.11 -0.49
CA GLN A 29 -5.62 -8.66 -1.80
C GLN A 29 -4.70 -9.80 -2.26
N GLY A 30 -3.73 -10.21 -1.43
CA GLY A 30 -2.77 -11.27 -1.74
C GLY A 30 -1.63 -10.85 -2.67
N THR A 31 -1.49 -9.57 -3.00
CA THR A 31 -0.35 -9.03 -3.73
C THR A 31 0.79 -8.75 -2.75
N THR A 32 1.91 -9.43 -2.94
CA THR A 32 3.09 -9.24 -2.08
C THR A 32 3.95 -8.10 -2.60
N ILE A 33 4.08 -7.02 -1.82
CA ILE A 33 5.04 -5.96 -2.05
C ILE A 33 6.21 -6.15 -1.07
N PRO A 34 7.46 -6.30 -1.54
CA PRO A 34 8.60 -6.55 -0.68
C PRO A 34 8.90 -5.36 0.23
N HIS A 35 9.32 -5.62 1.46
CA HIS A 35 9.69 -4.61 2.44
C HIS A 35 10.78 -5.12 3.39
N LEU A 36 11.54 -4.21 4.00
CA LEU A 36 12.48 -4.54 5.08
C LEU A 36 12.37 -3.57 6.27
N CYS A 37 11.95 -2.32 6.03
CA CYS A 37 11.94 -1.25 7.04
C CYS A 37 10.55 -1.00 7.66
N TRP A 38 9.67 -2.00 7.66
CA TRP A 38 8.35 -1.93 8.30
C TRP A 38 7.90 -3.32 8.76
N HIS A 39 7.13 -3.38 9.84
CA HIS A 39 6.48 -4.58 10.34
C HIS A 39 5.17 -4.20 11.04
N PRO A 40 4.09 -5.02 10.99
CA PRO A 40 2.85 -4.78 11.72
C PRO A 40 3.00 -5.15 13.21
N ALA A 41 3.92 -4.50 13.92
CA ALA A 41 4.14 -4.70 15.35
C ALA A 41 4.25 -3.35 16.09
N PRO A 42 3.87 -3.28 17.38
CA PRO A 42 4.02 -2.07 18.18
C PRO A 42 5.45 -1.52 18.14
N GLY A 43 5.59 -0.21 17.95
CA GLY A 43 6.89 0.47 17.90
C GLY A 43 7.57 0.51 16.53
N TYR A 44 7.09 -0.25 15.53
CA TYR A 44 7.59 -0.16 14.15
C TYR A 44 6.91 0.98 13.38
N ARG A 45 7.71 1.80 12.71
CA ARG A 45 7.25 2.90 11.85
C ARG A 45 7.52 2.55 10.38
N ALA A 46 6.78 3.18 9.47
CA ALA A 46 7.03 3.07 8.04
C ALA A 46 8.17 4.03 7.66
N ASP A 47 9.42 3.59 7.81
CA ASP A 47 10.58 4.48 7.70
C ASP A 47 10.98 4.82 6.26
N GLY A 48 10.58 4.00 5.27
CA GLY A 48 10.90 4.25 3.86
C GLY A 48 12.37 4.09 3.48
N ASN A 49 13.23 3.59 4.37
CA ASN A 49 14.68 3.46 4.16
C ASN A 49 15.06 2.30 3.21
N CYS A 50 14.29 1.21 3.17
CA CYS A 50 14.66 0.04 2.37
C CYS A 50 14.41 0.19 0.87
N ARG A 51 13.53 1.12 0.47
CA ARG A 51 13.08 1.34 -0.92
C ARG A 51 12.60 0.09 -1.67
N ALA A 52 12.33 -1.01 -0.96
CA ALA A 52 11.86 -2.25 -1.58
C ALA A 52 10.38 -2.18 -1.96
N CYS A 53 9.57 -1.40 -1.24
CA CYS A 53 8.13 -1.29 -1.46
C CYS A 53 7.75 -0.22 -2.50
N VAL A 54 8.65 0.11 -3.43
CA VAL A 54 8.38 1.06 -4.51
C VAL A 54 7.45 0.39 -5.52
N VAL A 55 6.44 1.14 -5.96
CA VAL A 55 5.47 0.74 -7.00
C VAL A 55 5.40 1.83 -8.05
N GLU A 56 4.80 1.50 -9.19
CA GLU A 56 4.45 2.47 -10.22
C GLU A 56 3.02 2.99 -9.97
N ILE A 57 2.83 4.30 -10.08
CA ILE A 57 1.52 4.94 -10.03
C ILE A 57 1.29 5.63 -11.37
N GLU A 58 0.22 5.24 -12.07
CA GLU A 58 -0.18 5.89 -13.30
C GLU A 58 -0.46 7.37 -13.04
N GLY A 59 0.25 8.26 -13.75
CA GLY A 59 0.12 9.70 -13.62
C GLY A 59 1.03 10.39 -12.57
N GLU A 60 1.86 9.66 -11.82
CA GLU A 60 2.72 10.27 -10.77
C GLU A 60 3.97 10.99 -11.32
N ARG A 61 4.36 10.76 -12.58
CA ARG A 61 5.56 11.35 -13.21
C ARG A 61 5.29 12.00 -14.58
N VAL A 62 4.23 12.79 -14.68
CA VAL A 62 3.86 13.55 -15.89
C VAL A 62 4.18 15.03 -15.72
#